data_AF-A0A8H7FLR9-F1
#
_entry.id   AF-A0A8H7FLR9-F1
#
_cell.length_a   1.000
_cell.length_b   1.000
_cell.length_c   1.000
_cell.angle_alpha   90.00
_cell.angle_beta   90.00
_cell.angle_gamma   90.00
#
_symmetry.space_group_name_H-M   'P 1'
#
loop_
_entity.id
_entity.type
_entity.pdbx_description
1 polymer ?
#
loop_
_entity_poly.entity_id
_entity_poly.type
_entity_poly.pdbx_seq_one_letter_code
_entity_poly.pdbx_strand_id
1 'polypeptide(L)'
;MSQLISSSKRKRDDNSLDITRSDIWFEDGNIVLQAESTQFKVYRGMLSRHSSVFRDMLTVPQPPTHQDDLVEGCVVVELSDSSEDLTHVFKALCDRECVDFKLTSWLAD
;
A
#
# COMPACT_ATOMS: atom_id res chain seq x y z
N MET A 1 3.79 36.56 32.81
CA MET A 1 3.98 36.58 31.34
C MET A 1 5.15 35.65 31.02
N SER A 2 4.82 34.47 30.50
CA SER A 2 5.66 33.43 29.88
C SER A 2 6.89 32.88 30.63
N GLN A 3 6.69 31.74 31.29
CA GLN A 3 7.75 30.78 31.60
C GLN A 3 8.05 29.92 30.36
N LEU A 4 9.34 29.75 30.06
CA LEU A 4 9.89 28.79 29.10
C LEU A 4 9.38 27.39 29.42
N ILE A 5 8.73 26.74 28.46
CA ILE A 5 8.57 25.29 28.46
C ILE A 5 9.72 24.68 27.66
N SER A 6 10.47 23.85 28.38
CA SER A 6 11.68 23.14 27.98
C SER A 6 11.49 22.32 26.70
N SER A 7 12.43 22.45 25.77
CA SER A 7 12.54 21.63 24.58
C SER A 7 12.81 20.17 24.95
N SER A 8 11.76 19.38 25.10
CA SER A 8 11.84 17.92 25.17
C SER A 8 12.26 17.37 23.81
N LYS A 9 13.59 17.30 23.63
CA LYS A 9 14.30 16.64 22.54
C LYS A 9 13.93 15.15 22.57
N ARG A 10 12.84 14.78 21.88
CA ARG A 10 12.46 13.38 21.69
C ARG A 10 13.59 12.67 20.95
N LYS A 11 14.31 11.85 21.70
CA LYS A 11 15.24 10.83 21.23
C LYS A 11 14.47 9.98 20.21
N ARG A 12 14.82 10.10 18.93
CA ARG A 12 14.32 9.18 17.90
C ARG A 12 15.03 7.85 18.20
N ASP A 13 14.32 6.94 18.84
CA ASP A 13 14.74 5.55 18.89
C ASP A 13 14.70 5.03 17.45
N ASP A 14 15.86 4.58 16.97
CA ASP A 14 16.06 3.95 15.67
C ASP A 14 15.45 2.54 15.72
N ASN A 15 14.12 2.48 15.65
CA ASN A 15 13.38 1.25 15.40
C ASN A 15 13.01 1.27 13.93
N SER A 16 13.95 0.92 13.04
CA SER A 16 13.63 0.67 11.64
C SER A 16 12.68 -0.51 11.59
N LEU A 17 11.38 -0.23 11.58
CA LEU A 17 10.37 -1.26 11.41
C LEU A 17 10.62 -1.89 10.05
N ASP A 18 11.05 -3.16 10.06
CA ASP A 18 11.29 -3.91 8.84
C ASP A 18 10.00 -3.94 8.02
N ILE A 19 10.04 -3.33 6.85
CA ILE A 19 8.90 -3.31 5.95
C ILE A 19 8.66 -4.74 5.46
N THR A 20 7.43 -5.23 5.65
CA THR A 20 6.99 -6.58 5.36
C THR A 20 6.00 -6.58 4.19
N ARG A 21 6.17 -7.53 3.28
CA ARG A 21 5.24 -7.77 2.17
C ARG A 21 4.05 -8.60 2.64
N SER A 22 2.83 -8.14 2.34
CA SER A 22 1.60 -8.88 2.60
C SER A 22 1.39 -10.03 1.60
N ASP A 23 0.47 -10.92 1.94
CA ASP A 23 -0.03 -11.97 1.03
C ASP A 23 -0.82 -11.41 -0.17
N ILE A 24 -1.26 -10.15 -0.10
CA ILE A 24 -1.99 -9.49 -1.17
C ILE A 24 -0.97 -8.80 -2.08
N TRP A 25 -0.49 -9.58 -3.04
CA TRP A 25 0.52 -9.12 -3.97
C TRP A 25 0.26 -9.62 -5.39
N PHE A 26 -0.27 -8.73 -6.22
CA PHE A 26 -0.49 -9.00 -7.64
C PHE A 26 0.80 -8.81 -8.42
N GLU A 27 1.22 -9.83 -9.17
CA GLU A 27 2.49 -9.84 -9.92
C GLU A 27 2.56 -8.68 -10.92
N ASP A 28 1.46 -8.44 -11.63
CA ASP A 28 1.22 -7.33 -12.57
C ASP A 28 0.55 -6.11 -11.93
N GLY A 29 0.50 -6.05 -10.60
CA GLY A 29 0.03 -4.87 -9.87
C GLY A 29 0.86 -3.62 -10.22
N ASN A 30 0.22 -2.45 -10.21
CA ASN A 30 0.80 -1.20 -10.72
C ASN A 30 0.90 -0.08 -9.67
N ILE A 31 0.68 -0.42 -8.41
CA ILE A 31 0.89 0.44 -7.26
C ILE A 31 1.16 -0.40 -6.03
N VAL A 32 2.03 0.10 -5.16
CA VAL A 32 2.23 -0.43 -3.81
C VAL A 32 1.60 0.54 -2.82
N LEU A 33 0.75 0.04 -1.95
CA LEU A 33 0.21 0.77 -0.82
C LEU A 33 0.92 0.29 0.44
N GLN A 34 1.38 1.22 1.27
CA GLN A 34 1.98 0.91 2.56
C GLN A 34 1.07 1.40 3.67
N ALA A 35 0.77 0.53 4.64
CA ALA A 35 0.16 0.90 5.90
C ALA A 35 1.04 0.36 7.02
N GLU A 36 1.47 1.24 7.92
CA GLU A 36 2.46 0.92 8.94
C GLU A 36 3.73 0.33 8.30
N SER A 37 4.15 -0.86 8.73
CA SER A 37 5.27 -1.62 8.16
C SER A 37 4.82 -2.70 7.19
N THR A 38 3.60 -2.64 6.64
CA THR A 38 3.06 -3.65 5.72
C THR A 38 2.79 -3.05 4.35
N GLN A 39 3.25 -3.73 3.29
CA GLN A 39 3.04 -3.35 1.90
C GLN A 39 2.10 -4.29 1.14
N PHE A 40 1.27 -3.70 0.29
CA PHE A 40 0.27 -4.38 -0.55
C PHE A 40 0.49 -3.95 -2.00
N LYS A 41 0.69 -4.88 -2.93
CA LYS A 41 0.80 -4.56 -4.36
C LYS A 41 -0.50 -4.90 -5.05
N VAL A 42 -1.18 -3.89 -5.57
CA VAL A 42 -2.56 -3.97 -6.10
C VAL A 42 -2.72 -3.16 -7.40
N TYR A 43 -3.93 -3.13 -7.95
CA TYR A 43 -4.24 -2.33 -9.14
C TYR A 43 -4.92 -1.01 -8.79
N ARG A 44 -4.39 0.09 -9.34
CA ARG A 44 -5.00 1.43 -9.26
C ARG A 44 -6.46 1.44 -9.73
N GLY A 45 -6.75 0.72 -10.81
CA GLY A 45 -8.10 0.65 -11.39
C GLY A 45 -9.12 0.00 -10.46
N MET A 46 -8.74 -1.10 -9.81
CA MET A 46 -9.57 -1.79 -8.81
C MET A 46 -9.92 -0.85 -7.65
N LEU A 47 -8.92 -0.19 -7.08
CA LEU A 47 -9.12 0.76 -5.98
C LEU A 47 -10.03 1.92 -6.38
N SER A 48 -9.78 2.51 -7.56
CA SER A 48 -10.53 3.66 -8.06
C SER A 48 -11.99 3.33 -8.41
N ARG A 49 -12.26 2.08 -8.80
CA ARG A 49 -13.61 1.59 -9.13
C ARG A 49 -14.47 1.44 -7.88
N HIS A 50 -13.88 0.96 -6.78
CA HIS A 50 -14.61 0.61 -5.57
C HIS A 50 -14.56 1.68 -4.47
N SER A 51 -13.74 2.71 -4.63
CA SER A 51 -13.64 3.82 -3.68
C SER A 51 -13.35 5.14 -4.38
N SER A 52 -14.24 6.12 -4.18
CA SER A 52 -14.00 7.49 -4.64
C SER A 52 -12.80 8.12 -3.94
N VAL A 53 -12.53 7.77 -2.68
CA VAL A 53 -11.38 8.28 -1.93
C VAL A 53 -10.08 7.83 -2.59
N PHE A 54 -9.95 6.53 -2.90
CA PHE A 54 -8.77 6.03 -3.60
C PHE A 54 -8.68 6.61 -5.01
N ARG A 55 -9.78 6.73 -5.74
CA ARG A 55 -9.78 7.38 -7.06
C ARG A 55 -9.20 8.77 -7.00
N ASP A 56 -9.71 9.59 -6.09
CA ASP A 56 -9.33 10.99 -5.99
C ASP A 56 -7.88 11.13 -5.49
N MET A 57 -7.48 10.32 -4.49
CA MET A 57 -6.10 10.25 -4.00
C MET A 57 -5.10 9.89 -5.10
N LEU A 58 -5.44 8.93 -5.97
CA LEU A 58 -4.55 8.44 -7.02
C LEU A 58 -4.46 9.38 -8.24
N THR A 59 -5.35 10.37 -8.34
CA THR A 59 -5.30 11.40 -9.39
C THR A 59 -4.34 12.54 -9.07
N VAL A 60 -3.93 12.67 -7.80
CA VAL A 60 -2.95 13.67 -7.39
C VAL A 60 -1.57 13.27 -7.94
N PRO A 61 -0.90 14.16 -8.71
CA PRO A 61 0.46 13.89 -9.17
C PRO A 61 1.39 13.70 -7.98
N GLN A 62 2.01 12.53 -7.89
CA GLN A 62 3.07 12.30 -6.90
C GLN A 62 4.31 13.09 -7.30
N PRO A 63 5.08 13.63 -6.34
CA PRO A 63 6.35 14.28 -6.63
C PRO A 63 7.29 13.32 -7.37
N PRO A 64 8.25 13.82 -8.15
CA PRO A 64 9.19 12.99 -8.89
C PRO A 64 9.87 12.00 -7.94
N THR A 65 9.53 10.72 -8.12
CA THR A 65 10.00 9.61 -7.29
C THR A 65 11.38 9.18 -7.77
N HIS A 66 12.35 9.06 -6.87
CA HIS A 66 13.64 8.49 -7.22
C HIS A 66 13.49 6.98 -7.46
N GLN A 67 14.35 6.38 -8.28
CA GLN A 67 14.27 4.93 -8.56
C GLN A 67 14.40 4.10 -7.28
N ASP A 68 15.12 4.61 -6.28
CA ASP A 68 15.33 3.96 -4.99
C ASP A 68 14.05 3.93 -4.11
N ASP A 69 13.05 4.76 -4.41
CA ASP A 69 11.78 4.83 -3.68
C ASP A 69 10.70 3.91 -4.29
N LEU A 70 11.04 3.20 -5.38
CA LEU A 70 10.13 2.29 -6.08
C LEU A 70 10.29 0.87 -5.54
N VAL A 71 9.16 0.20 -5.32
CA VAL A 71 9.13 -1.23 -4.98
C VAL A 71 8.70 -1.99 -6.23
N GLU A 72 9.59 -2.83 -6.78
CA GLU A 72 9.37 -3.54 -8.05
C GLU A 72 8.95 -2.61 -9.20
N GLY A 73 9.51 -1.39 -9.24
CA GLY A 73 9.15 -0.37 -10.24
C GLY A 73 7.79 0.30 -10.01
N CYS A 74 7.09 -0.01 -8.92
CA CYS A 74 5.82 0.61 -8.54
C CYS A 74 6.04 1.72 -7.51
N VAL A 75 5.29 2.82 -7.66
CA VAL A 75 5.25 3.88 -6.66
C VAL A 75 4.62 3.34 -5.39
N VAL A 76 5.24 3.63 -4.26
CA VAL A 76 4.71 3.36 -2.92
C VAL A 76 3.89 4.57 -2.46
N VAL A 77 2.67 4.33 -2.00
CA VAL A 77 1.83 5.34 -1.35
C VAL A 77 1.57 4.91 0.08
N GLU A 78 2.03 5.71 1.03
CA GLU A 78 1.81 5.49 2.44
C GLU A 78 0.42 5.98 2.85
N LEU A 79 -0.30 5.14 3.60
CA LEU A 79 -1.64 5.37 4.11
C LEU A 79 -1.59 5.41 5.63
N SER A 80 -2.43 6.25 6.23
CA SER A 80 -2.55 6.38 7.69
C SER A 80 -3.40 5.30 8.34
N ASP A 81 -4.06 4.46 7.54
CA ASP A 81 -4.90 3.36 8.01
C ASP A 81 -4.05 2.21 8.60
N SER A 82 -4.67 1.35 9.40
CA SER A 82 -3.98 0.17 9.93
C SER A 82 -3.75 -0.88 8.83
N SER A 83 -2.66 -1.65 8.95
CA SER A 83 -2.40 -2.76 8.02
C SER A 83 -3.49 -3.84 8.09
N GLU A 84 -4.08 -4.05 9.27
CA GLU A 84 -5.19 -4.99 9.48
C GLU A 84 -6.46 -4.56 8.73
N ASP A 85 -6.86 -3.29 8.83
CA ASP A 85 -8.07 -2.77 8.16
C ASP A 85 -7.93 -2.86 6.64
N LEU A 86 -6.78 -2.44 6.10
CA LEU A 86 -6.51 -2.54 4.66
C LEU A 86 -6.47 -3.98 4.17
N THR A 87 -5.98 -4.92 4.99
CA THR A 87 -6.03 -6.34 4.64
C THR A 87 -7.47 -6.81 4.45
N HIS A 88 -8.39 -6.44 5.34
CA HIS A 88 -9.81 -6.79 5.21
C HIS A 88 -10.45 -6.14 3.98
N VAL A 89 -10.19 -4.85 3.75
CA VAL A 89 -10.69 -4.12 2.59
C VAL A 89 -10.22 -4.78 1.31
N PHE A 90 -8.91 -5.01 1.16
CA PHE A 90 -8.38 -5.59 -0.07
C PHE A 90 -8.82 -7.02 -0.27
N LYS A 91 -8.94 -7.87 0.77
CA LYS A 91 -9.57 -9.19 0.62
C LYS A 91 -11.00 -9.08 0.07
N ALA A 92 -11.82 -8.21 0.64
CA ALA A 92 -13.20 -8.02 0.18
C ALA A 92 -13.30 -7.47 -1.27
N LEU A 93 -12.33 -6.67 -1.71
CA LEU A 93 -12.26 -6.17 -3.10
C LEU A 93 -11.71 -7.23 -4.06
N CYS A 94 -10.68 -7.97 -3.64
CA CYS A 94 -10.04 -9.00 -4.44
C CYS A 94 -10.98 -10.19 -4.62
N ASP A 95 -11.70 -10.67 -3.61
CA ASP A 95 -12.63 -11.80 -3.79
C ASP A 95 -13.77 -11.51 -4.78
N ARG A 96 -14.06 -10.23 -5.04
CA ARG A 96 -15.08 -9.80 -6.02
C ARG A 96 -14.57 -9.70 -7.46
N GLU A 97 -13.27 -9.52 -7.66
CA GLU A 97 -12.64 -9.26 -8.97
C GLU A 97 -11.64 -10.36 -9.36
N CYS A 98 -11.00 -10.99 -8.37
CA CYS A 98 -10.16 -12.19 -8.45
C CYS A 98 -11.05 -13.43 -8.57
N VAL A 99 -11.82 -13.48 -9.66
CA VAL A 99 -12.04 -14.76 -10.33
C VAL A 99 -10.70 -15.12 -10.94
N ASP A 100 -9.81 -15.65 -10.09
CA ASP A 100 -8.61 -16.35 -10.50
C ASP A 100 -9.10 -17.51 -11.38
N PHE A 101 -9.18 -17.26 -12.68
CA PHE A 101 -9.19 -18.32 -13.65
C PHE A 101 -7.85 -19.02 -13.48
N LYS A 102 -7.81 -20.03 -12.59
CA LYS A 102 -6.78 -21.05 -12.56
C LYS A 102 -6.79 -21.80 -13.89
N LEU A 103 -6.36 -21.14 -14.96
CA LEU A 103 -6.09 -21.69 -16.27
C LEU A 103 -4.68 -22.30 -16.28
N THR A 104 -4.37 -23.09 -15.26
CA THR A 104 -3.17 -23.93 -15.26
C THR A 104 -3.49 -25.40 -15.00
N SER A 105 -4.76 -25.79 -14.81
CA SER A 105 -5.14 -27.21 -14.69
C SER A 105 -5.69 -27.84 -15.98
N TRP A 106 -5.79 -27.13 -17.10
CA TRP A 106 -6.35 -27.67 -18.37
C TRP A 106 -5.36 -27.72 -19.54
N LEU A 107 -4.05 -27.56 -19.29
CA LEU A 107 -2.98 -27.79 -20.29
C LEU A 107 -2.03 -28.92 -19.86
N ALA A 108 -2.58 -29.91 -19.15
CA ALA A 108 -1.90 -31.16 -18.85
C ALA A 108 -2.90 -32.31 -18.99
N ASP A 109 -3.31 -32.59 -20.22
CA ASP A 109 -3.54 -33.94 -20.78
C ASP A 109 -3.84 -33.83 -22.29
#